data_AF-G7W8H2-F1
#
_entry.id   AF-G7W8H2-F1
#
_cell.length_a   1.000
_cell.length_b   1.000
_cell.length_c   1.000
_cell.angle_alpha   90.00
_cell.angle_beta   90.00
_cell.angle_gamma   90.00
#
_symmetry.space_group_name_H-M   'P 1'
#
loop_
_entity.id
_entity.type
_entity.pdbx_description
1 polymer ?
#
loop_
_entity_poly.entity_id
_entity_poly.type
_entity_poly.pdbx_seq_one_letter_code
_entity_poly.pdbx_strand_id
1 'polypeptide(L)'
;MRKNEMVKYVRWSLLAIFLVWITYAAYLHQVLGGGKAPSIHALCPFGGLESLYQVFTTGNFISKIFTGTMTLFIITLILTVLFRRSFCGLICPFGAIQEFFAKFRKKIFKRTLIMPRIVDNPLRYVKYAVLIVTVLYAWKTAGLWMAPYDPWSAYGHLSEGLESVWKESAVGMMILLITVLGSLLYDRFFCKYLCPMGAFYGILGKLSAFKVVRNEQACVHCGKCSKSCPMNIDVQHSLKVTSAECINCQTCVLTCPKPAALDSKAGNYIVKPMVQIALVMVVFFGSIAVSQAGGFYSLTPSQGMTTEALDYNEVKGYMSIEEAAQLTNTDLQEFYQKFNIPENVPSGTKMKEISHLIQDFDFDAVKESFSKQ
;
A
#
# COMPACT_ATOMS: atom_id res chain seq x y z
N MET A 1 -34.12 5.86 -3.40
CA MET A 1 -33.04 5.31 -4.28
C MET A 1 -31.90 6.30 -4.56
N ARG A 2 -32.15 7.59 -4.89
CA ARG A 2 -31.09 8.60 -5.17
C ARG A 2 -30.00 8.75 -4.09
N LYS A 3 -30.33 8.62 -2.79
CA LYS A 3 -29.36 8.73 -1.69
C LYS A 3 -28.25 7.65 -1.74
N ASN A 4 -28.55 6.43 -2.18
CA ASN A 4 -27.55 5.36 -2.25
C ASN A 4 -26.57 5.56 -3.42
N GLU A 5 -27.03 6.19 -4.51
CA GLU A 5 -26.18 6.51 -5.66
C GLU A 5 -25.13 7.56 -5.31
N MET A 6 -25.52 8.63 -4.59
CA MET A 6 -24.57 9.64 -4.10
C MET A 6 -23.44 9.00 -3.29
N VAL A 7 -23.75 8.11 -2.34
CA VAL A 7 -22.72 7.46 -1.50
C VAL A 7 -21.81 6.54 -2.31
N LYS A 8 -22.34 5.86 -3.35
CA LYS A 8 -21.50 5.09 -4.28
C LYS A 8 -20.50 6.00 -4.99
N TYR A 9 -20.94 7.16 -5.49
CA TYR A 9 -20.05 8.12 -6.13
C TYR A 9 -19.01 8.66 -5.16
N VAL A 10 -19.40 9.03 -3.93
CA VAL A 10 -18.44 9.46 -2.89
C VAL A 10 -17.34 8.42 -2.67
N ARG A 11 -17.70 7.15 -2.51
CA ARG A 11 -16.71 6.06 -2.37
C ARG A 11 -15.76 5.98 -3.56
N TRP A 12 -16.30 6.00 -4.78
CA TRP A 12 -15.48 5.92 -6.00
C TRP A 12 -14.57 7.13 -6.16
N SER A 13 -15.06 8.32 -5.82
CA SER A 13 -14.27 9.56 -5.83
C SER A 13 -13.15 9.50 -4.80
N LEU A 14 -13.41 8.99 -3.58
CA LEU A 14 -12.36 8.80 -2.58
C LEU A 14 -11.24 7.89 -3.10
N LEU A 15 -11.59 6.71 -3.63
CA LEU A 15 -10.61 5.79 -4.21
C LEU A 15 -9.83 6.41 -5.37
N ALA A 16 -10.49 7.20 -6.23
CA ALA A 16 -9.83 7.92 -7.32
C ALA A 16 -8.84 8.97 -6.79
N ILE A 17 -9.27 9.78 -5.82
CA ILE A 17 -8.46 10.85 -5.23
C ILE A 17 -7.20 10.28 -4.58
N PHE A 18 -7.32 9.23 -3.76
CA PHE A 18 -6.15 8.59 -3.14
C PHE A 18 -5.22 7.96 -4.17
N LEU A 19 -5.77 7.31 -5.20
CA LEU A 19 -4.96 6.74 -6.27
C LEU A 19 -4.16 7.82 -7.01
N VAL A 20 -4.82 8.91 -7.42
CA VAL A 20 -4.18 10.02 -8.13
C VAL A 20 -3.14 10.69 -7.24
N TRP A 21 -3.50 10.99 -5.98
CA TRP A 21 -2.60 11.67 -5.05
C TRP A 21 -1.34 10.84 -4.77
N ILE A 22 -1.48 9.55 -4.52
CA ILE A 22 -0.33 8.69 -4.21
C ILE A 22 0.50 8.41 -5.47
N THR A 23 -0.13 8.26 -6.64
CA THR A 23 0.60 8.14 -7.92
C THR A 23 1.39 9.42 -8.21
N TYR A 24 0.80 10.58 -7.96
CA TYR A 24 1.46 11.87 -8.11
C TYR A 24 2.63 12.02 -7.11
N ALA A 25 2.45 11.60 -5.86
CA ALA A 25 3.53 11.61 -4.86
C ALA A 25 4.68 10.67 -5.26
N ALA A 26 4.37 9.48 -5.77
CA ALA A 26 5.38 8.55 -6.29
C ALA A 26 6.12 9.15 -7.49
N TYR A 27 5.41 9.74 -8.45
CA TYR A 27 6.03 10.45 -9.57
C TYR A 27 6.95 11.58 -9.11
N LEU A 28 6.50 12.42 -8.16
CA LEU A 28 7.33 13.48 -7.59
C LEU A 28 8.56 12.95 -6.87
N HIS A 29 8.46 11.80 -6.18
CA HIS A 29 9.62 11.15 -5.57
C HIS A 29 10.68 10.77 -6.60
N GLN A 30 10.26 10.28 -7.76
CA GLN A 30 11.19 9.93 -8.83
C GLN A 30 11.79 11.14 -9.53
N VAL A 31 10.99 12.17 -9.79
CA VAL A 31 11.46 13.38 -10.47
C VAL A 31 12.35 14.22 -9.54
N LEU A 32 11.86 14.57 -8.35
CA LEU A 32 12.51 15.51 -7.41
C LEU A 32 13.55 14.85 -6.50
N GLY A 33 13.66 13.52 -6.49
CA GLY A 33 14.55 12.77 -5.61
C GLY A 33 13.98 12.54 -4.21
N GLY A 34 14.44 11.48 -3.55
CA GLY A 34 13.84 10.94 -2.33
C GLY A 34 13.97 11.76 -1.05
N GLY A 35 14.63 12.94 -1.10
CA GLY A 35 14.67 13.90 0.00
C GLY A 35 13.48 14.87 0.03
N LYS A 36 12.87 15.18 -1.12
CA LYS A 36 11.83 16.23 -1.25
C LYS A 36 10.40 15.70 -1.27
N ALA A 37 10.22 14.43 -1.63
CA ALA A 37 8.91 13.76 -1.65
C ALA A 37 9.00 12.38 -0.98
N PRO A 38 7.91 11.89 -0.36
CA PRO A 38 7.88 10.60 0.32
C PRO A 38 8.03 9.44 -0.67
N SER A 39 8.77 8.41 -0.28
CA SER A 39 8.85 7.18 -1.07
C SER A 39 7.50 6.45 -1.07
N ILE A 40 7.27 5.63 -2.10
CA ILE A 40 6.04 4.85 -2.18
C ILE A 40 5.90 3.84 -1.03
N HIS A 41 7.03 3.40 -0.47
CA HIS A 41 7.09 2.57 0.72
C HIS A 41 6.67 3.33 1.97
N ALA A 42 7.03 4.62 2.10
CA ALA A 42 6.62 5.46 3.22
C ALA A 42 5.09 5.65 3.29
N LEU A 43 4.41 5.57 2.14
CA LEU A 43 2.96 5.71 2.01
C LEU A 43 2.21 4.37 2.12
N CYS A 44 2.92 3.25 2.24
CA CYS A 44 2.34 1.92 2.36
C CYS A 44 2.49 1.39 3.80
N PRO A 45 1.38 1.10 4.51
CA PRO A 45 1.47 0.57 5.88
C PRO A 45 2.05 -0.85 5.95
N PHE A 46 2.34 -1.48 4.82
CA PHE A 46 2.90 -2.83 4.77
C PHE A 46 4.32 -2.90 5.31
N GLY A 47 5.14 -1.88 5.06
CA GLY A 47 6.50 -1.81 5.60
C GLY A 47 6.52 -1.91 7.14
N GLY A 48 5.51 -1.33 7.80
CA GLY A 48 5.34 -1.42 9.24
C GLY A 48 5.08 -2.83 9.77
N LEU A 49 4.47 -3.71 8.96
CA LEU A 49 4.29 -5.12 9.33
C LEU A 49 5.61 -5.88 9.33
N GLU A 50 6.49 -5.60 8.36
CA GLU A 50 7.78 -6.29 8.22
C GLU A 50 8.78 -5.87 9.29
N SER A 51 8.79 -4.59 9.66
CA SER A 51 9.71 -4.06 10.67
C SER A 51 9.18 -4.10 12.10
N LEU A 52 7.96 -4.61 12.31
CA LEU A 52 7.43 -4.89 13.66
C LEU A 52 8.40 -5.79 14.45
N TYR A 53 9.02 -6.78 13.79
CA TYR A 53 9.98 -7.68 14.43
C TYR A 53 11.25 -6.97 14.93
N GLN A 54 11.82 -6.06 14.13
CA GLN A 54 13.01 -5.29 14.51
C GLN A 54 12.74 -4.45 15.76
N VAL A 55 11.58 -3.80 15.82
CA VAL A 55 11.15 -2.98 16.96
C VAL A 55 11.04 -3.83 18.24
N PHE A 56 10.45 -5.02 18.15
CA PHE A 56 10.28 -5.91 19.32
C PHE A 56 11.57 -6.53 19.83
N THR A 57 12.56 -6.78 18.97
CA THR A 57 13.77 -7.54 19.35
C THR A 57 15.00 -6.68 19.59
N THR A 58 15.18 -5.62 18.81
CA THR A 58 16.41 -4.82 18.84
C THR A 58 16.24 -3.55 19.67
N GLY A 59 15.00 -3.12 19.97
CA GLY A 59 14.71 -1.89 20.71
C GLY A 59 15.10 -0.59 19.99
N ASN A 60 15.83 -0.70 18.87
CA ASN A 60 16.31 0.40 18.06
C ASN A 60 15.36 0.65 16.88
N PHE A 61 14.81 1.87 16.80
CA PHE A 61 14.17 2.38 15.59
C PHE A 61 15.27 2.66 14.57
N ILE A 62 15.50 1.73 13.63
CA ILE A 62 16.43 1.98 12.52
C ILE A 62 15.88 3.15 11.70
N SER A 63 16.73 4.17 11.56
CA SER A 63 16.73 5.34 10.66
C SER A 63 15.36 5.88 10.21
N LYS A 64 15.05 7.11 10.68
CA LYS A 64 13.99 8.13 10.41
C LYS A 64 12.99 7.98 9.23
N ILE A 65 13.20 7.09 8.27
CA ILE A 65 12.25 6.68 7.21
C ILE A 65 11.19 5.69 7.74
N PHE A 66 11.45 5.00 8.85
CA PHE A 66 10.54 4.01 9.43
C PHE A 66 9.38 4.59 10.26
N THR A 67 9.53 5.77 10.87
CA THR A 67 8.52 6.28 11.81
C THR A 67 7.16 6.51 11.14
N GLY A 68 7.15 7.11 9.94
CA GLY A 68 5.91 7.33 9.17
C GLY A 68 5.19 6.03 8.79
N THR A 69 5.92 5.01 8.35
CA THR A 69 5.33 3.69 8.00
C THR A 69 4.75 2.98 9.22
N MET A 70 5.42 3.07 10.37
CA MET A 70 4.94 2.50 11.63
C MET A 70 3.68 3.22 12.13
N THR A 71 3.66 4.55 12.06
CA THR A 71 2.46 5.33 12.36
C THR A 71 1.31 4.92 11.46
N LEU A 72 1.50 4.86 10.13
CA LEU A 72 0.46 4.40 9.21
C LEU A 72 -0.01 2.98 9.52
N PHE A 73 0.91 2.08 9.85
CA PHE A 73 0.58 0.72 10.25
C PHE A 73 -0.28 0.67 11.51
N ILE A 74 0.06 1.45 12.55
CA ILE A 74 -0.73 1.55 13.78
C ILE A 74 -2.13 2.14 13.50
N ILE A 75 -2.21 3.22 12.73
CA ILE A 75 -3.48 3.86 12.35
C ILE A 75 -4.37 2.87 11.60
N THR A 76 -3.79 2.14 10.64
CA THR A 76 -4.54 1.14 9.87
C THR A 76 -4.90 -0.11 10.70
N LEU A 77 -4.12 -0.44 11.73
CA LEU A 77 -4.48 -1.46 12.71
C LEU A 77 -5.67 -1.03 13.57
N ILE A 78 -5.67 0.21 14.08
CA ILE A 78 -6.80 0.80 14.81
C ILE A 78 -8.04 0.78 13.93
N LEU A 79 -7.94 1.24 12.68
CA LEU A 79 -9.04 1.16 11.71
C LEU A 79 -9.50 -0.28 11.47
N THR A 80 -8.58 -1.24 11.45
CA THR A 80 -8.91 -2.67 11.25
C THR A 80 -9.71 -3.24 12.41
N VAL A 81 -9.32 -2.91 13.63
CA VAL A 81 -10.06 -3.33 14.83
C VAL A 81 -11.40 -2.62 14.92
N LEU A 82 -11.49 -1.32 14.61
CA LEU A 82 -12.74 -0.58 14.69
C LEU A 82 -13.70 -0.92 13.54
N PHE A 83 -13.24 -0.83 12.29
CA PHE A 83 -14.06 -0.85 11.09
C PHE A 83 -13.77 -2.03 10.13
N ARG A 84 -13.07 -3.08 10.59
CA ARG A 84 -12.54 -4.17 9.74
C ARG A 84 -11.56 -3.63 8.70
N ARG A 85 -11.33 -4.39 7.63
CA ARG A 85 -10.48 -4.03 6.49
C ARG A 85 -11.02 -2.86 5.63
N SER A 86 -11.67 -1.87 6.25
CA SER A 86 -12.22 -0.66 5.60
C SER A 86 -11.15 0.14 4.86
N PHE A 87 -9.92 0.19 5.37
CA PHE A 87 -8.77 0.80 4.69
C PHE A 87 -8.61 0.26 3.26
N CYS A 88 -8.64 -1.08 3.11
CA CYS A 88 -8.54 -1.73 1.80
C CYS A 88 -9.68 -1.31 0.86
N GLY A 89 -10.88 -1.05 1.39
CA GLY A 89 -12.10 -0.77 0.62
C GLY A 89 -12.39 0.70 0.32
N LEU A 90 -11.73 1.63 1.02
CA LEU A 90 -12.00 3.08 0.98
C LEU A 90 -10.77 3.95 0.71
N ILE A 91 -9.57 3.53 1.08
CA ILE A 91 -8.36 4.37 1.08
C ILE A 91 -7.24 3.77 0.22
N CYS A 92 -7.03 2.45 0.30
CA CYS A 92 -5.89 1.77 -0.34
C CYS A 92 -5.85 2.00 -1.87
N PRO A 93 -4.79 2.64 -2.41
CA PRO A 93 -4.67 2.93 -3.85
C PRO A 93 -4.52 1.66 -4.68
N PHE A 94 -3.78 0.65 -4.20
CA PHE A 94 -3.63 -0.61 -4.92
C PHE A 94 -4.95 -1.38 -5.03
N GLY A 95 -5.80 -1.29 -3.99
CA GLY A 95 -7.17 -1.80 -4.06
C GLY A 95 -8.05 -1.01 -5.04
N ALA A 96 -7.84 0.31 -5.13
CA ALA A 96 -8.52 1.17 -6.08
C ALA A 96 -8.19 0.77 -7.53
N ILE A 97 -6.90 0.60 -7.86
CA ILE A 97 -6.43 0.16 -9.19
C ILE A 97 -7.19 -1.10 -9.63
N GLN A 98 -7.19 -2.14 -8.79
CA GLN A 98 -7.84 -3.41 -9.11
C GLN A 98 -9.36 -3.26 -9.32
N GLU A 99 -10.03 -2.42 -8.54
CA GLU A 99 -11.46 -2.12 -8.73
C GLU A 99 -11.73 -1.30 -9.99
N PHE A 100 -10.86 -0.35 -10.34
CA PHE A 100 -10.98 0.41 -11.58
C PHE A 100 -10.84 -0.48 -12.81
N PHE A 101 -9.87 -1.39 -12.84
CA PHE A 101 -9.71 -2.38 -13.93
C PHE A 101 -10.94 -3.29 -14.04
N ALA A 102 -11.47 -3.79 -12.92
CA ALA A 102 -12.70 -4.56 -12.91
C ALA A 102 -13.92 -3.80 -13.45
N LYS A 103 -14.04 -2.51 -13.12
CA LYS A 103 -15.10 -1.62 -13.61
C LYS A 103 -14.92 -1.30 -15.09
N PHE A 104 -13.69 -1.09 -15.54
CA PHE A 104 -13.33 -0.88 -16.94
C PHE A 104 -13.72 -2.11 -17.78
N ARG A 105 -13.37 -3.32 -17.33
CA ARG A 105 -13.83 -4.58 -17.93
C ARG A 105 -15.36 -4.63 -18.01
N LYS A 106 -16.06 -4.34 -16.90
CA LYS A 106 -17.54 -4.36 -16.88
C LYS A 106 -18.14 -3.35 -17.87
N LYS A 107 -17.50 -2.21 -18.10
CA LYS A 107 -17.92 -1.20 -19.07
C LYS A 107 -17.74 -1.69 -20.52
N ILE A 108 -16.61 -2.32 -20.81
CA ILE A 108 -16.27 -2.81 -22.16
C ILE A 108 -17.00 -4.12 -22.50
N PHE A 109 -16.82 -5.14 -21.67
CA PHE A 109 -17.28 -6.50 -21.96
C PHE A 109 -18.68 -6.79 -21.44
N LYS A 110 -19.29 -5.88 -20.67
CA LYS A 110 -20.63 -6.01 -20.04
C LYS A 110 -20.84 -7.30 -19.22
N ARG A 111 -19.76 -7.98 -18.84
CA ARG A 111 -19.76 -9.23 -18.06
C ARG A 111 -19.14 -9.01 -16.69
N THR A 112 -19.76 -9.60 -15.67
CA THR A 112 -19.19 -9.74 -14.33
C THR A 112 -18.77 -11.19 -14.14
N LEU A 113 -17.47 -11.44 -14.18
CA LEU A 113 -16.92 -12.76 -13.89
C LEU A 113 -16.81 -12.93 -12.38
N ILE A 114 -17.46 -13.97 -11.88
CA ILE A 114 -17.44 -14.35 -10.48
C ILE A 114 -16.70 -15.68 -10.39
N MET A 115 -15.69 -15.77 -9.53
CA MET A 115 -14.92 -16.99 -9.39
C MET A 115 -15.78 -18.08 -8.71
N PRO A 116 -15.84 -19.31 -9.26
CA PRO A 116 -16.51 -20.43 -8.60
C PRO A 116 -15.92 -20.69 -7.22
N ARG A 117 -16.79 -20.96 -6.23
CA ARG A 117 -16.38 -21.13 -4.83
C ARG A 117 -15.38 -22.26 -4.61
N ILE A 118 -15.43 -23.29 -5.44
CA ILE A 118 -14.56 -24.47 -5.38
C ILE A 118 -13.09 -24.05 -5.58
N VAL A 119 -12.83 -23.08 -6.46
CA VAL A 119 -11.48 -22.55 -6.73
C VAL A 119 -11.16 -21.38 -5.81
N ASP A 120 -12.15 -20.52 -5.57
CA ASP A 120 -11.98 -19.30 -4.79
C ASP A 120 -11.65 -19.57 -3.32
N ASN A 121 -12.25 -20.60 -2.70
CA ASN A 121 -12.00 -20.96 -1.30
C ASN A 121 -10.54 -21.39 -1.03
N PRO A 122 -9.97 -22.41 -1.71
CA PRO A 122 -8.59 -22.81 -1.46
C PRO A 122 -7.60 -21.71 -1.83
N LEU A 123 -7.85 -20.98 -2.92
CA LEU A 123 -6.93 -19.93 -3.39
C LEU A 123 -6.83 -18.76 -2.40
N ARG A 124 -7.88 -18.48 -1.61
CA ARG A 124 -7.85 -17.48 -0.52
C ARG A 124 -6.86 -17.83 0.59
N TYR A 125 -6.47 -19.10 0.73
CA TYR A 125 -5.49 -19.51 1.75
C TYR A 125 -4.04 -19.21 1.33
N VAL A 126 -3.77 -19.01 0.03
CA VAL A 126 -2.43 -18.72 -0.49
C VAL A 126 -1.82 -17.47 0.16
N LYS A 127 -2.59 -16.38 0.32
CA LYS A 127 -2.09 -15.17 1.00
C LYS A 127 -1.69 -15.38 2.46
N TYR A 128 -2.22 -16.41 3.13
CA TYR A 128 -1.79 -16.76 4.50
C TYR A 128 -0.45 -17.50 4.46
N ALA A 129 -0.22 -18.34 3.46
CA ALA A 129 1.11 -18.91 3.21
C ALA A 129 2.11 -17.80 2.89
N VAL A 130 1.76 -16.84 2.03
CA VAL A 130 2.60 -15.65 1.74
C VAL A 130 2.88 -14.89 3.04
N LEU A 131 1.89 -14.63 3.88
CA LEU A 131 2.08 -13.97 5.17
C LEU A 131 3.06 -14.72 6.08
N ILE A 132 2.94 -16.05 6.21
CA ILE A 132 3.86 -16.86 7.03
C ILE A 132 5.29 -16.73 6.49
N VAL A 133 5.46 -16.85 5.17
CA VAL A 133 6.77 -16.67 4.52
C VAL A 133 7.31 -15.25 4.77
N THR A 134 6.48 -14.21 4.64
CA THR A 134 6.84 -12.83 4.96
C THR A 134 7.38 -12.67 6.37
N VAL A 135 6.68 -13.22 7.36
CA VAL A 135 7.09 -13.11 8.76
C VAL A 135 8.39 -13.88 9.03
N LEU A 136 8.54 -15.09 8.48
CA LEU A 136 9.74 -15.92 8.68
C LEU A 136 10.99 -15.32 8.04
N TYR A 137 10.88 -14.80 6.81
CA TYR A 137 12.02 -14.18 6.14
C TYR A 137 12.35 -12.81 6.72
N ALA A 138 11.35 -12.01 7.12
CA ALA A 138 11.58 -10.76 7.84
C ALA A 138 12.34 -11.01 9.16
N TRP A 139 12.06 -12.12 9.84
CA TRP A 139 12.82 -12.56 11.01
C TRP A 139 14.29 -12.83 10.66
N LYS A 140 14.57 -13.54 9.56
CA LYS A 140 15.93 -13.91 9.16
C LYS A 140 16.77 -12.72 8.64
N THR A 141 16.18 -11.84 7.84
CA THR A 141 16.93 -10.79 7.13
C THR A 141 16.96 -9.47 7.87
N ALA A 142 16.14 -9.29 8.91
CA ALA A 142 15.99 -8.04 9.64
C ALA A 142 15.93 -6.82 8.69
N GLY A 143 15.06 -6.88 7.68
CA GLY A 143 14.94 -5.84 6.64
C GLY A 143 13.69 -6.03 5.77
N LEU A 144 13.43 -5.09 4.85
CA LEU A 144 12.29 -5.16 3.90
C LEU A 144 12.56 -6.14 2.74
N TRP A 145 12.62 -7.44 3.05
CA TRP A 145 12.94 -8.46 2.07
C TRP A 145 11.90 -8.57 0.93
N MET A 146 10.65 -8.15 1.18
CA MET A 146 9.59 -8.17 0.17
C MET A 146 9.63 -6.96 -0.78
N ALA A 147 10.48 -5.96 -0.55
CA ALA A 147 10.59 -4.79 -1.42
C ALA A 147 10.72 -5.12 -2.92
N PRO A 148 11.59 -6.05 -3.37
CA PRO A 148 11.70 -6.43 -4.79
C PRO A 148 10.52 -7.27 -5.32
N TYR A 149 9.70 -7.83 -4.43
CA TYR A 149 8.54 -8.67 -4.76
C TYR A 149 7.21 -7.92 -4.64
N ASP A 150 7.21 -6.68 -4.14
CA ASP A 150 6.00 -5.90 -3.94
C ASP A 150 5.52 -5.26 -5.26
N PRO A 151 4.37 -5.69 -5.82
CA PRO A 151 3.84 -5.08 -7.04
C PRO A 151 3.49 -3.60 -6.86
N TRP A 152 3.21 -3.16 -5.63
CA TRP A 152 2.97 -1.76 -5.34
C TRP A 152 4.26 -0.93 -5.45
N SER A 153 5.40 -1.47 -5.01
CA SER A 153 6.70 -0.84 -5.22
C SER A 153 7.04 -0.75 -6.70
N ALA A 154 6.87 -1.86 -7.44
CA ALA A 154 7.08 -1.88 -8.88
C ALA A 154 6.24 -0.79 -9.57
N TYR A 155 4.96 -0.65 -9.19
CA TYR A 155 4.08 0.41 -9.70
C TYR A 155 4.62 1.83 -9.47
N GLY A 156 5.25 2.10 -8.32
CA GLY A 156 5.84 3.41 -8.01
C GLY A 156 7.12 3.73 -8.79
N HIS A 157 7.85 2.71 -9.21
CA HIS A 157 9.09 2.86 -9.97
C HIS A 157 8.84 2.83 -11.49
N LEU A 158 7.62 2.49 -11.95
CA LEU A 158 7.27 2.50 -13.38
C LEU A 158 7.54 3.86 -14.07
N SER A 159 7.51 4.97 -13.33
CA SER A 159 7.82 6.30 -13.88
C SER A 159 9.31 6.54 -14.16
N GLU A 160 10.22 5.74 -13.61
CA GLU A 160 11.66 5.80 -13.92
C GLU A 160 12.01 5.14 -15.26
N GLY A 161 11.06 4.44 -15.88
CA GLY A 161 11.27 3.68 -17.11
C GLY A 161 11.16 2.17 -16.90
N LEU A 162 10.82 1.46 -17.97
CA LEU A 162 10.58 0.01 -17.89
C LEU A 162 11.89 -0.78 -17.70
N GLU A 163 13.00 -0.28 -18.24
CA GLU A 163 14.30 -0.98 -18.22
C GLU A 163 14.92 -1.00 -16.82
N SER A 164 14.84 0.11 -16.07
CA SER A 164 15.34 0.21 -14.70
C SER A 164 14.55 -0.70 -13.74
N VAL A 165 13.22 -0.69 -13.84
CA VAL A 165 12.35 -1.58 -13.05
C VAL A 165 12.64 -3.06 -13.36
N TRP A 166 12.93 -3.40 -14.62
CA TRP A 166 13.25 -4.77 -14.99
C TRP A 166 14.60 -5.23 -14.42
N LYS A 167 15.60 -4.34 -14.33
CA LYS A 167 16.90 -4.67 -13.72
C LYS A 167 16.80 -4.81 -12.20
N GLU A 168 16.03 -3.97 -11.53
CA GLU A 168 16.00 -3.91 -10.05
C GLU A 168 14.87 -4.73 -9.40
N SER A 169 13.74 -4.93 -10.10
CA SER A 169 12.52 -5.52 -9.52
C SER A 169 11.72 -6.30 -10.57
N ALA A 170 12.40 -7.13 -11.38
CA ALA A 170 11.78 -8.00 -12.39
C ALA A 170 10.60 -8.81 -11.84
N VAL A 171 10.77 -9.38 -10.63
CA VAL A 171 9.75 -10.23 -10.01
C VAL A 171 8.53 -9.42 -9.57
N GLY A 172 8.73 -8.27 -8.91
CA GLY A 172 7.65 -7.35 -8.55
C GLY A 172 6.85 -6.88 -9.78
N MET A 173 7.52 -6.61 -10.90
CA MET A 173 6.87 -6.26 -12.16
C MET A 173 6.03 -7.41 -12.73
N MET A 174 6.54 -8.63 -12.69
CA MET A 174 5.78 -9.82 -13.11
C MET A 174 4.53 -10.02 -12.25
N ILE A 175 4.65 -9.87 -10.92
CA ILE A 175 3.51 -9.95 -10.00
C ILE A 175 2.51 -8.83 -10.27
N LEU A 176 2.97 -7.61 -10.59
CA LEU A 176 2.11 -6.50 -10.97
C LEU A 176 1.32 -6.81 -12.24
N LEU A 177 1.98 -7.33 -13.29
CA LEU A 177 1.32 -7.74 -14.53
C LEU A 177 0.26 -8.82 -14.29
N ILE A 178 0.61 -9.88 -13.55
CA ILE A 178 -0.33 -10.93 -13.15
C ILE A 178 -1.50 -10.34 -12.35
N THR A 179 -1.24 -9.37 -11.48
CA THR A 179 -2.27 -8.70 -10.68
C THR A 179 -3.21 -7.87 -11.55
N VAL A 180 -2.70 -7.11 -12.51
CA VAL A 180 -3.51 -6.30 -13.42
C VAL A 180 -4.36 -7.19 -14.32
N LEU A 181 -3.76 -8.20 -14.96
CA LEU A 181 -4.46 -9.18 -15.80
C LEU A 181 -5.49 -9.97 -14.99
N GLY A 182 -5.11 -10.43 -13.80
CA GLY A 182 -6.01 -11.10 -12.87
C GLY A 182 -7.17 -10.22 -12.42
N SER A 183 -6.93 -8.92 -12.22
CA SER A 183 -7.96 -7.94 -11.80
C SER A 183 -8.91 -7.53 -12.92
N LEU A 184 -8.46 -7.62 -14.18
CA LEU A 184 -9.35 -7.53 -15.34
C LEU A 184 -10.34 -8.71 -15.34
N LEU A 185 -9.89 -9.92 -15.00
CA LEU A 185 -10.75 -11.10 -14.97
C LEU A 185 -11.60 -11.23 -13.71
N TYR A 186 -11.04 -10.95 -12.53
CA TYR A 186 -11.69 -11.11 -11.24
C TYR A 186 -11.38 -9.94 -10.32
N ASP A 187 -12.43 -9.29 -9.81
CA ASP A 187 -12.29 -8.11 -8.94
C ASP A 187 -11.36 -8.41 -7.75
N ARG A 188 -10.42 -7.49 -7.47
CA ARG A 188 -9.49 -7.56 -6.34
C ARG A 188 -8.67 -8.85 -6.26
N PHE A 189 -8.18 -9.34 -7.39
CA PHE A 189 -7.42 -10.60 -7.50
C PHE A 189 -6.28 -10.70 -6.48
N PHE A 190 -5.38 -9.72 -6.43
CA PHE A 190 -4.25 -9.74 -5.50
C PHE A 190 -4.69 -9.63 -4.04
N CYS A 191 -5.66 -8.75 -3.73
CA CYS A 191 -6.16 -8.60 -2.37
C CYS A 191 -6.84 -9.86 -1.81
N LYS A 192 -7.36 -10.73 -2.67
CA LYS A 192 -7.98 -12.02 -2.30
C LYS A 192 -6.96 -13.14 -2.10
N TYR A 193 -5.96 -13.22 -2.98
CA TYR A 193 -5.14 -14.44 -3.09
C TYR A 193 -3.66 -14.26 -2.72
N LEU A 194 -3.09 -13.06 -2.84
CA LEU A 194 -1.64 -12.85 -2.69
C LEU A 194 -1.25 -11.84 -1.60
N CYS A 195 -2.13 -10.92 -1.24
CA CYS A 195 -1.80 -9.81 -0.33
C CYS A 195 -1.57 -10.29 1.14
N PRO A 196 -0.32 -10.27 1.66
CA PRO A 196 -0.02 -10.70 3.04
C PRO A 196 -0.65 -9.76 4.08
N MET A 197 -0.60 -8.45 3.82
CA MET A 197 -1.26 -7.45 4.66
C MET A 197 -2.78 -7.68 4.74
N GLY A 198 -3.38 -8.09 3.62
CA GLY A 198 -4.79 -8.46 3.55
C GLY A 198 -5.13 -9.70 4.38
N ALA A 199 -4.21 -10.67 4.46
CA ALA A 199 -4.34 -11.81 5.36
C ALA A 199 -4.28 -11.37 6.82
N PHE A 200 -3.28 -10.58 7.19
CA PHE A 200 -3.07 -10.06 8.55
C PHE A 200 -4.29 -9.26 9.05
N TYR A 201 -4.72 -8.24 8.30
CA TYR A 201 -5.91 -7.46 8.66
C TYR A 201 -7.22 -8.26 8.56
N GLY A 202 -7.25 -9.35 7.79
CA GLY A 202 -8.39 -10.27 7.76
C GLY A 202 -8.58 -11.02 9.07
N ILE A 203 -7.48 -11.39 9.72
CA ILE A 203 -7.50 -12.03 11.04
C ILE A 203 -7.98 -11.02 12.09
N LEU A 204 -7.31 -9.87 12.17
CA LEU A 204 -7.64 -8.83 13.15
C LEU A 204 -9.06 -8.27 12.96
N GLY A 205 -9.50 -8.10 11.71
CA GLY A 205 -10.83 -7.59 11.38
C GLY A 205 -11.98 -8.51 11.84
N LYS A 206 -11.72 -9.76 12.26
CA LYS A 206 -12.76 -10.60 12.88
C LYS A 206 -13.23 -10.03 14.23
N LEU A 207 -12.34 -9.34 14.95
CA LEU A 207 -12.61 -8.73 16.26
C LEU A 207 -13.50 -7.49 16.16
N SER A 208 -13.59 -6.86 14.98
CA SER A 208 -14.32 -5.61 14.82
C SER A 208 -15.81 -5.70 15.14
N ALA A 209 -16.30 -4.66 15.81
CA ALA A 209 -17.70 -4.48 16.15
C ALA A 209 -18.58 -4.15 14.93
N PHE A 210 -17.99 -3.60 13.85
CA PHE A 210 -18.71 -3.18 12.65
C PHE A 210 -18.89 -4.35 11.68
N LYS A 211 -20.14 -4.81 11.53
CA LYS A 211 -20.48 -5.95 10.66
C LYS A 211 -21.72 -5.64 9.83
N VAL A 212 -21.72 -6.12 8.59
CA VAL A 212 -22.93 -6.11 7.75
C VAL A 212 -23.86 -7.23 8.22
N VAL A 213 -25.12 -6.88 8.48
CA VAL A 213 -26.16 -7.77 9.02
C VAL A 213 -27.37 -7.74 8.08
N ARG A 214 -27.84 -8.92 7.71
CA ARG A 214 -29.04 -9.13 6.90
C ARG A 214 -30.25 -9.26 7.82
N ASN A 215 -31.35 -8.58 7.48
CA ASN A 215 -32.65 -8.82 8.10
C ASN A 215 -33.39 -9.87 7.26
N GLU A 216 -33.67 -11.02 7.86
CA GLU A 216 -34.33 -12.14 7.18
C GLU A 216 -35.75 -11.82 6.72
N GLN A 217 -36.53 -11.15 7.56
CA GLN A 217 -37.92 -10.80 7.28
C GLN A 217 -38.05 -9.79 6.14
N ALA A 218 -37.08 -8.88 6.02
CA ALA A 218 -37.05 -7.88 4.96
C ALA A 218 -36.34 -8.37 3.69
N CYS A 219 -35.53 -9.42 3.73
CA CYS A 219 -34.73 -9.86 2.59
C CYS A 219 -35.58 -10.62 1.56
N VAL A 220 -35.48 -10.21 0.29
CA VAL A 220 -36.18 -10.86 -0.84
C VAL A 220 -35.29 -11.84 -1.63
N HIS A 221 -34.15 -12.26 -1.07
CA HIS A 221 -33.24 -13.26 -1.66
C HIS A 221 -32.83 -13.02 -3.14
N CYS A 222 -32.73 -11.75 -3.57
CA CYS A 222 -32.45 -11.39 -4.97
C CYS A 222 -30.99 -11.57 -5.44
N GLY A 223 -30.05 -11.91 -4.57
CA GLY A 223 -28.63 -12.14 -4.90
C GLY A 223 -27.79 -10.93 -5.33
N LYS A 224 -28.38 -9.74 -5.42
CA LYS A 224 -27.66 -8.53 -5.87
C LYS A 224 -26.50 -8.15 -4.95
N CYS A 225 -26.62 -8.38 -3.64
CA CYS A 225 -25.57 -8.10 -2.66
C CYS A 225 -24.34 -9.02 -2.81
N SER A 226 -24.53 -10.32 -3.05
CA SER A 226 -23.43 -11.26 -3.30
C SER A 226 -22.77 -10.96 -4.65
N LYS A 227 -23.58 -10.71 -5.70
CA LYS A 227 -23.08 -10.39 -7.06
C LYS A 227 -22.31 -9.06 -7.13
N SER A 228 -22.60 -8.10 -6.26
CA SER A 228 -21.91 -6.80 -6.23
C SER A 228 -20.70 -6.75 -5.28
N CYS A 229 -20.44 -7.83 -4.53
CA CYS A 229 -19.32 -7.87 -3.60
C CYS A 229 -17.98 -8.01 -4.36
N PRO A 230 -17.07 -7.02 -4.30
CA PRO A 230 -15.77 -7.11 -5.01
C PRO A 230 -14.87 -8.21 -4.44
N MET A 231 -15.17 -8.71 -3.24
CA MET A 231 -14.45 -9.79 -2.57
C MET A 231 -15.12 -11.16 -2.73
N ASN A 232 -16.11 -11.27 -3.64
CA ASN A 232 -16.82 -12.52 -3.93
C ASN A 232 -17.40 -13.21 -2.68
N ILE A 233 -17.98 -12.44 -1.75
CA ILE A 233 -18.55 -12.96 -0.50
C ILE A 233 -20.03 -13.28 -0.73
N ASP A 234 -20.48 -14.43 -0.19
CA ASP A 234 -21.89 -14.76 -0.19
C ASP A 234 -22.66 -14.00 0.90
N VAL A 235 -23.04 -12.77 0.57
CA VAL A 235 -23.78 -11.89 1.48
C VAL A 235 -25.24 -12.34 1.65
N GLN A 236 -25.87 -12.88 0.60
CA GLN A 236 -27.27 -13.31 0.65
C GLN A 236 -27.52 -14.38 1.71
N HIS A 237 -26.68 -15.41 1.77
CA HIS A 237 -26.88 -16.54 2.69
C HIS A 237 -26.23 -16.32 4.06
N SER A 238 -25.65 -15.15 4.31
CA SER A 238 -25.04 -14.78 5.59
C SER A 238 -25.96 -13.87 6.39
N LEU A 239 -26.46 -14.31 7.55
CA LEU A 239 -27.20 -13.44 8.49
C LEU A 239 -26.31 -12.30 9.00
N LYS A 240 -25.06 -12.61 9.34
CA LYS A 240 -24.03 -11.66 9.71
C LYS A 240 -22.77 -11.99 8.92
N VAL A 241 -22.24 -11.01 8.17
CA VAL A 241 -21.04 -11.23 7.37
C VAL A 241 -19.83 -11.30 8.31
N THR A 242 -19.29 -12.51 8.52
CA THR A 242 -18.12 -12.75 9.40
C THR A 242 -16.83 -13.08 8.66
N SER A 243 -16.88 -13.17 7.33
CA SER A 243 -15.71 -13.46 6.49
C SER A 243 -14.56 -12.49 6.71
N ALA A 244 -13.34 -13.02 6.82
CA ALA A 244 -12.08 -12.28 6.88
C ALA A 244 -11.80 -11.46 5.60
N GLU A 245 -12.48 -11.79 4.50
CA GLU A 245 -12.37 -11.05 3.24
C GLU A 245 -13.22 -9.79 3.19
N CYS A 246 -14.09 -9.55 4.17
CA CYS A 246 -14.94 -8.37 4.16
C CYS A 246 -14.12 -7.10 4.38
N ILE A 247 -13.90 -6.36 3.29
CA ILE A 247 -13.25 -5.02 3.29
C ILE A 247 -14.20 -3.88 3.70
N ASN A 248 -15.38 -4.21 4.20
CA ASN A 248 -16.37 -3.26 4.72
C ASN A 248 -16.69 -2.06 3.80
N CYS A 249 -16.59 -2.25 2.48
CA CYS A 249 -16.72 -1.22 1.45
C CYS A 249 -18.16 -0.68 1.22
N GLN A 250 -19.15 -1.24 1.92
CA GLN A 250 -20.57 -0.87 1.83
C GLN A 250 -21.27 -1.13 0.47
N THR A 251 -20.58 -1.65 -0.54
CA THR A 251 -21.17 -1.90 -1.87
C THR A 251 -22.40 -2.80 -1.82
N CYS A 252 -22.41 -3.82 -0.96
CA CYS A 252 -23.56 -4.72 -0.81
C CYS A 252 -24.78 -4.01 -0.22
N VAL A 253 -24.60 -3.17 0.81
CA VAL A 253 -25.67 -2.37 1.44
C VAL A 253 -26.22 -1.34 0.45
N LEU A 254 -25.34 -0.62 -0.24
CA LEU A 254 -25.71 0.42 -1.21
C LEU A 254 -26.43 -0.13 -2.46
N THR A 255 -26.21 -1.40 -2.79
CA THR A 255 -26.84 -2.06 -3.95
C THR A 255 -28.15 -2.77 -3.59
N CYS A 256 -28.42 -2.97 -2.30
CA CYS A 256 -29.62 -3.67 -1.85
C CYS A 256 -30.89 -2.89 -2.29
N PRO A 257 -31.80 -3.51 -3.07
CA PRO A 257 -32.98 -2.81 -3.57
C PRO A 257 -34.06 -2.61 -2.50
N LYS A 258 -34.05 -3.44 -1.45
CA LYS A 258 -35.04 -3.41 -0.37
C LYS A 258 -34.46 -2.65 0.84
N PRO A 259 -35.10 -1.55 1.28
CA PRO A 259 -34.70 -0.84 2.50
C PRO A 259 -34.73 -1.76 3.72
N ALA A 260 -33.81 -1.55 4.67
CA ALA A 260 -33.69 -2.30 5.92
C ALA A 260 -33.45 -3.82 5.79
N ALA A 261 -33.25 -4.34 4.58
CA ALA A 261 -32.93 -5.76 4.35
C ALA A 261 -31.46 -6.09 4.63
N LEU A 262 -30.57 -5.09 4.53
CA LEU A 262 -29.14 -5.25 4.73
C LEU A 262 -28.56 -3.94 5.26
N ASP A 263 -27.99 -3.96 6.46
CA ASP A 263 -27.46 -2.79 7.14
C ASP A 263 -26.09 -3.05 7.76
N SER A 264 -25.30 -2.00 7.95
CA SER A 264 -24.08 -2.06 8.74
C SER A 264 -24.41 -1.75 10.20
N LYS A 265 -24.01 -2.65 11.11
CA LYS A 265 -24.24 -2.50 12.55
C LYS A 265 -22.92 -2.40 13.31
N ALA A 266 -22.90 -1.54 14.31
CA ALA A 266 -21.88 -1.47 15.35
C ALA A 266 -22.53 -1.86 16.69
N GLY A 267 -22.35 -3.11 17.11
CA GLY A 267 -23.16 -3.69 18.19
C GLY A 267 -24.65 -3.69 17.82
N ASN A 268 -25.45 -2.95 18.58
CA ASN A 268 -26.91 -2.82 18.37
C ASN A 268 -27.31 -1.62 17.50
N TYR A 269 -26.39 -0.71 17.22
CA TYR A 269 -26.68 0.51 16.47
C TYR A 269 -26.56 0.30 14.96
N ILE A 270 -27.54 0.80 14.21
CA ILE A 270 -27.51 0.82 12.74
C ILE A 270 -26.71 2.05 12.30
N VAL A 271 -25.65 1.82 11.53
CA VAL A 271 -24.79 2.88 11.01
C VAL A 271 -25.03 3.01 9.50
N LYS A 272 -25.44 4.21 9.08
CA LYS A 272 -25.64 4.52 7.66
C LYS A 272 -24.30 4.47 6.92
N PRO A 273 -24.26 3.99 5.66
CA PRO A 273 -23.01 3.89 4.88
C PRO A 273 -22.21 5.19 4.80
N MET A 274 -22.88 6.35 4.66
CA MET A 274 -22.22 7.65 4.62
C MET A 274 -21.50 7.99 5.93
N VAL A 275 -22.15 7.70 7.07
CA VAL A 275 -21.57 7.92 8.41
C VAL A 275 -20.37 7.01 8.61
N GLN A 276 -20.45 5.75 8.18
CA GLN A 276 -19.32 4.83 8.27
C GLN A 276 -18.12 5.30 7.44
N ILE A 277 -18.34 5.76 6.20
CA ILE A 277 -17.26 6.32 5.38
C ILE A 277 -16.66 7.54 6.08
N ALA A 278 -17.48 8.49 6.54
CA ALA A 278 -17.02 9.67 7.25
C ALA A 278 -16.21 9.33 8.51
N LEU A 279 -16.68 8.37 9.33
CA LEU A 279 -15.97 7.90 10.51
C LEU A 279 -14.60 7.30 10.16
N VAL A 280 -14.50 6.48 9.11
CA VAL A 280 -13.22 5.93 8.67
C VAL A 280 -12.27 7.04 8.23
N MET A 281 -12.76 8.03 7.48
CA MET A 281 -11.95 9.16 7.03
C MET A 281 -11.48 10.04 8.20
N VAL A 282 -12.36 10.32 9.15
CA VAL A 282 -12.05 11.11 10.36
C VAL A 282 -11.05 10.39 11.23
N VAL A 283 -11.20 9.08 11.45
CA VAL A 283 -10.22 8.32 12.24
C VAL A 283 -8.88 8.24 11.52
N PHE A 284 -8.86 7.99 10.21
CA PHE A 284 -7.62 7.93 9.44
C PHE A 284 -6.85 9.26 9.47
N PHE A 285 -7.48 10.35 9.00
CA PHE A 285 -6.82 11.65 8.92
C PHE A 285 -6.67 12.34 10.27
N GLY A 286 -7.61 12.13 11.19
CA GLY A 286 -7.52 12.63 12.56
C GLY A 286 -6.32 12.01 13.28
N SER A 287 -6.10 10.70 13.14
CA SER A 287 -4.90 10.08 13.71
C SER A 287 -3.61 10.58 13.06
N ILE A 288 -3.59 10.81 11.73
CA ILE A 288 -2.43 11.42 11.06
C ILE A 288 -2.14 12.81 11.61
N ALA A 289 -3.17 13.67 11.76
CA ALA A 289 -3.02 15.01 12.29
C ALA A 289 -2.51 15.02 13.73
N VAL A 290 -3.01 14.11 14.58
CA VAL A 290 -2.52 13.92 15.95
C VAL A 290 -1.06 13.48 15.95
N SER A 291 -0.68 12.52 15.11
CA SER A 291 0.70 12.05 15.02
C SER A 291 1.66 13.11 14.47
N GLN A 292 1.20 13.98 13.56
CA GLN A 292 1.96 15.15 13.09
C GLN A 292 2.15 16.17 14.19
N ALA A 293 1.11 16.50 14.95
CA ALA A 293 1.18 17.43 16.08
C ALA A 293 2.10 16.92 17.19
N GLY A 294 2.15 15.59 17.39
CA GLY A 294 3.07 14.96 18.35
C GLY A 294 4.52 14.83 17.84
N GLY A 295 4.83 15.23 16.61
CA GLY A 295 6.18 15.11 16.03
C GLY A 295 6.60 13.69 15.65
N PHE A 296 5.69 12.70 15.74
CA PHE A 296 5.97 11.29 15.45
C PHE A 296 5.75 10.92 13.97
N TYR A 297 5.17 11.81 13.16
CA TYR A 297 4.85 11.53 11.76
C TYR A 297 5.61 12.43 10.79
N SER A 298 6.72 11.90 10.26
CA SER A 298 7.49 12.50 9.17
C SER A 298 7.42 11.60 7.93
N LEU A 299 6.98 12.18 6.81
CA LEU A 299 6.86 11.48 5.51
C LEU A 299 8.14 11.57 4.67
N THR A 300 8.96 12.57 4.93
CA THR A 300 10.30 12.74 4.37
C THR A 300 11.33 12.56 5.48
N PRO A 301 12.56 12.13 5.16
CA PRO A 301 13.65 12.24 6.11
C PRO A 301 13.75 13.73 6.52
N SER A 302 13.70 14.01 7.81
CA SER A 302 13.90 15.38 8.31
C SER A 302 15.24 15.90 7.76
N GLN A 303 15.24 16.98 6.98
CA GLN A 303 16.45 17.75 6.64
C GLN A 303 16.99 18.54 7.86
N GLY A 304 16.85 17.98 9.06
CA GLY A 304 17.20 18.64 10.31
C GLY A 304 17.81 17.63 11.27
N MET A 305 19.09 17.85 11.55
CA MET A 305 19.86 17.29 12.66
C MET A 305 20.15 15.78 12.57
N THR A 306 21.15 15.44 11.76
CA THR A 306 22.34 14.76 12.29
C THR A 306 23.49 15.74 12.14
N THR A 307 24.05 16.23 13.24
CA THR A 307 25.38 16.87 13.29
C THR A 307 26.49 15.81 13.16
N GLU A 308 26.18 14.70 12.49
CA GLU A 308 27.05 13.59 12.20
C GLU A 308 26.93 13.41 10.69
N ALA A 309 28.09 13.47 10.02
CA ALA A 309 28.20 13.23 8.59
C ALA A 309 27.58 11.88 8.26
N LEU A 310 26.73 11.83 7.22
CA LEU A 310 26.27 10.54 6.69
C LEU A 310 27.49 9.74 6.24
N ASP A 311 27.54 8.47 6.60
CA ASP A 311 28.55 7.56 6.08
C ASP A 311 28.35 7.41 4.56
N TYR A 312 29.46 7.24 3.82
CA TYR A 312 29.46 7.09 2.37
C TYR A 312 28.60 5.89 1.91
N ASN A 313 28.44 4.89 2.78
CA ASN A 313 27.54 3.74 2.63
C ASN A 313 26.05 4.08 2.62
N GLU A 314 25.67 5.22 3.18
CA GLU A 314 24.28 5.64 3.26
C GLU A 314 23.86 6.54 2.09
N VAL A 315 24.80 6.88 1.20
CA VAL A 315 24.51 7.60 -0.04
C VAL A 315 23.58 6.77 -0.92
N LYS A 316 22.51 7.40 -1.43
CA LYS A 316 21.46 6.72 -2.20
C LYS A 316 21.47 7.17 -3.65
N GLY A 317 21.16 6.25 -4.56
CA GLY A 317 21.20 6.46 -6.01
C GLY A 317 20.35 7.64 -6.51
N TYR A 318 19.33 8.05 -5.75
CA TYR A 318 18.47 9.20 -6.10
C TYR A 318 19.06 10.57 -5.73
N MET A 319 20.08 10.61 -4.87
CA MET A 319 20.73 11.85 -4.44
C MET A 319 21.53 12.41 -5.62
N SER A 320 21.53 13.74 -5.79
CA SER A 320 22.52 14.37 -6.68
C SER A 320 23.91 14.28 -6.06
N ILE A 321 24.96 14.39 -6.89
CA ILE A 321 26.34 14.37 -6.39
C ILE A 321 26.56 15.51 -5.38
N GLU A 322 25.99 16.68 -5.64
CA GLU A 322 26.05 17.83 -4.72
C GLU A 322 25.29 17.58 -3.40
N GLU A 323 24.09 17.00 -3.45
CA GLU A 323 23.33 16.67 -2.25
C GLU A 323 24.05 15.58 -1.43
N ALA A 324 24.65 14.59 -2.11
CA ALA A 324 25.41 13.53 -1.44
C ALA A 324 26.67 14.07 -0.76
N ALA A 325 27.46 14.91 -1.44
CA ALA A 325 28.66 15.53 -0.89
C ALA A 325 28.36 16.42 0.34
N GLN A 326 27.28 17.21 0.28
CA GLN A 326 26.82 18.03 1.41
C GLN A 326 26.39 17.17 2.61
N LEU A 327 25.74 16.05 2.35
CA LEU A 327 25.25 15.13 3.39
C LEU A 327 26.37 14.30 4.04
N THR A 328 27.42 13.94 3.29
CA THR A 328 28.63 13.28 3.83
C THR A 328 29.66 14.26 4.37
N ASN A 329 29.34 15.57 4.40
CA ASN A 329 30.22 16.65 4.86
C ASN A 329 31.59 16.64 4.16
N THR A 330 31.60 16.33 2.86
CA THR A 330 32.79 16.18 2.03
C THR A 330 32.83 17.30 1.00
N ASP A 331 34.01 17.84 0.68
CA ASP A 331 34.13 18.80 -0.42
C ASP A 331 33.75 18.13 -1.74
N LEU A 332 33.18 18.89 -2.67
CA LEU A 332 32.65 18.36 -3.92
C LEU A 332 33.77 17.71 -4.76
N GLN A 333 35.00 18.23 -4.75
CA GLN A 333 36.12 17.59 -5.46
C GLN A 333 36.58 16.30 -4.78
N GLU A 334 36.63 16.28 -3.46
CA GLU A 334 37.00 15.10 -2.68
C GLU A 334 35.95 13.98 -2.84
N PHE A 335 34.67 14.34 -2.94
CA PHE A 335 33.59 13.40 -3.20
C PHE A 335 33.70 12.74 -4.58
N TYR A 336 34.04 13.51 -5.62
CA TYR A 336 34.28 12.98 -6.96
C TYR A 336 35.43 11.97 -6.96
N GLN A 337 36.53 12.28 -6.27
CA GLN A 337 37.67 11.37 -6.15
C GLN A 337 37.31 10.09 -5.38
N LYS A 338 36.62 10.21 -4.24
CA LYS A 338 36.23 9.04 -3.43
C LYS A 338 35.30 8.09 -4.17
N PHE A 339 34.32 8.62 -4.92
CA PHE A 339 33.42 7.79 -5.70
C PHE A 339 33.95 7.43 -7.09
N ASN A 340 35.19 7.81 -7.46
CA ASN A 340 35.75 7.63 -8.81
C ASN A 340 34.86 8.23 -9.92
N ILE A 341 34.23 9.37 -9.66
CA ILE A 341 33.42 10.12 -10.63
C ILE A 341 34.35 11.09 -11.38
N PRO A 342 34.40 11.09 -12.72
CA PRO A 342 35.18 12.07 -13.47
C PRO A 342 34.55 13.46 -13.40
N GLU A 343 35.40 14.50 -13.40
CA GLU A 343 35.00 15.91 -13.25
C GLU A 343 34.10 16.46 -14.38
N ASN A 344 33.94 15.70 -15.47
CA ASN A 344 33.07 16.07 -16.59
C ASN A 344 31.57 15.81 -16.33
N VAL A 345 31.23 15.10 -15.26
CA VAL A 345 29.83 14.83 -14.88
C VAL A 345 29.28 16.05 -14.15
N PRO A 346 28.11 16.60 -14.55
CA PRO A 346 27.50 17.72 -13.83
C PRO A 346 27.13 17.34 -12.38
N SER A 347 27.39 18.23 -11.42
CA SER A 347 27.12 18.01 -9.99
C SER A 347 25.64 17.78 -9.63
N GLY A 348 24.73 18.23 -10.49
CA GLY A 348 23.29 17.99 -10.38
C GLY A 348 22.83 16.60 -10.81
N THR A 349 23.72 15.77 -11.38
CA THR A 349 23.40 14.42 -11.85
C THR A 349 23.11 13.51 -10.66
N LYS A 350 22.09 12.65 -10.76
CA LYS A 350 21.79 11.66 -9.73
C LYS A 350 22.82 10.55 -9.75
N MET A 351 23.22 10.05 -8.58
CA MET A 351 24.27 9.02 -8.46
C MET A 351 24.02 7.77 -9.32
N LYS A 352 22.75 7.33 -9.44
CA LYS A 352 22.34 6.19 -10.28
C LYS A 352 22.41 6.48 -11.79
N GLU A 353 22.26 7.76 -12.17
CA GLU A 353 22.27 8.21 -13.57
C GLU A 353 23.69 8.41 -14.13
N ILE A 354 24.73 8.38 -13.28
CA ILE A 354 26.13 8.46 -13.70
C ILE A 354 26.51 7.31 -14.64
N SER A 355 25.93 6.12 -14.43
CA SER A 355 26.11 4.94 -15.29
C SER A 355 25.62 5.15 -16.73
N HIS A 356 24.71 6.10 -16.97
CA HIS A 356 24.27 6.45 -18.33
C HIS A 356 25.27 7.34 -19.08
N LEU A 357 26.12 8.06 -18.33
CA LEU A 357 27.16 8.94 -18.88
C LEU A 357 28.50 8.21 -18.99
N ILE A 358 28.73 7.18 -18.18
CA ILE A 358 29.98 6.44 -18.11
C ILE A 358 29.67 4.94 -18.09
N GLN A 359 30.06 4.23 -19.16
CA GLN A 359 29.77 2.80 -19.34
C GLN A 359 30.41 1.89 -18.26
N ASP A 360 31.50 2.34 -17.63
CA ASP A 360 32.25 1.57 -16.63
C ASP A 360 31.94 2.00 -15.17
N PHE A 361 30.94 2.87 -14.94
CA PHE A 361 30.58 3.33 -13.61
C PHE A 361 29.40 2.52 -13.04
N ASP A 362 29.70 1.67 -12.07
CA ASP A 362 28.70 0.94 -11.28
C ASP A 362 28.57 1.55 -9.89
N PHE A 363 27.48 2.29 -9.69
CA PHE A 363 27.18 2.94 -8.41
C PHE A 363 27.04 1.93 -7.26
N ASP A 364 26.44 0.77 -7.51
CA ASP A 364 26.21 -0.23 -6.46
C ASP A 364 27.53 -0.92 -6.08
N ALA A 365 28.43 -1.16 -7.04
CA ALA A 365 29.77 -1.69 -6.78
C ALA A 365 30.65 -0.70 -5.98
N VAL A 366 30.63 0.58 -6.34
CA VAL A 366 31.36 1.64 -5.61
C VAL A 366 30.80 1.78 -4.21
N LYS A 367 29.47 1.75 -4.05
CA LYS A 367 28.83 1.79 -2.74
C LYS A 367 29.17 0.58 -1.87
N GLU A 368 29.21 -0.62 -2.43
CA GLU A 368 29.57 -1.84 -1.71
C GLU A 368 31.03 -1.83 -1.23
N SER A 369 31.92 -1.10 -1.94
CA SER A 369 33.32 -0.93 -1.52
C SER A 369 33.48 -0.21 -0.19
N PHE A 370 32.57 0.72 0.12
CA PHE A 370 32.55 1.44 1.39
C PHE A 370 31.97 0.59 2.53
N SER A 371 31.16 -0.44 2.23
CA SER A 371 30.49 -1.27 3.25
C SER A 371 31.40 -2.37 3.81
N LYS A 372 32.57 -2.56 3.21
CA LYS A 372 33.60 -3.55 3.58
C LYS A 372 34.79 -2.95 4.34
N GLN A 373 34.80 -1.64 4.57
CA GLN A 373 35.70 -0.94 5.49
C GLN A 373 34.99 -0.71 6.83
#